data_AF-A0A832MA24-F1
#
_entry.id   AF-A0A832MA24-F1
#
_cell.length_a   1.000
_cell.length_b   1.000
_cell.length_c   1.000
_cell.angle_alpha   90.00
_cell.angle_beta   90.00
_cell.angle_gamma   90.00
#
_symmetry.space_group_name_H-M   'P 1'
#
loop_
_entity.id
_entity.type
_entity.pdbx_description
1 polymer ?
#
loop_
_entity_poly.entity_id
_entity_poly.type
_entity_poly.pdbx_seq_one_letter_code
_entity_poly.pdbx_strand_id
1 'polypeptide(L)'
;MTQPPPVDRKSSLVTSLGAFGVSAILHVVVLLLVGSYVIFEEVIPRTPFTAVGDLVSSADAEVLPEPPSDVMPDLPETPVLNNDLALSQEPAQEAGESTSSDILVASSVNPTFSLPPATGPVTAVPRLGTGGGSQASGTPGASSAGPSKSSVVSTLFGSSEESPSALTGRFYDASRRKNGDAIGGATMANFSNMTAAWVKERGKASFLRDLFWESKTPLYAKYILIPGGATAVAFESFGEKPATPNPAYLVHYSGRIATPEAMTFRFNVNGNDCVIVLIDGKPVAIADLVGGGGDRPDWRTNPTQKFTKEKFGWESPEELMFSSKSSYNRYTMGDWLTWGANEFHKIDILIGDAAVGGDFFIFVEVQGKRYDENEATKAHNPHVKKGIPILPPFKTDRVKIPEEITASFNTPKFEERGPVFVVQP
;
A
#
# COMPACT_ATOMS: atom_id res chain seq x y z
N MET A 1 74.05 40.34 -0.35
CA MET A 1 73.14 41.04 0.57
C MET A 1 71.72 40.78 0.10
N THR A 2 71.04 39.83 0.72
CA THR A 2 69.67 39.38 0.38
C THR A 2 68.69 40.04 1.34
N GLN A 3 67.69 40.76 0.81
CA GLN A 3 66.64 41.37 1.62
C GLN A 3 65.69 40.30 2.19
N PRO A 4 65.21 40.45 3.43
CA PRO A 4 64.24 39.53 4.00
C PRO A 4 62.85 39.71 3.35
N PRO A 5 62.06 38.64 3.26
CA PRO A 5 60.72 38.68 2.66
C PRO A 5 59.73 39.48 3.52
N PRO A 6 58.68 40.06 2.90
CA PRO A 6 57.70 40.89 3.60
C PRO A 6 56.83 40.05 4.55
N VAL A 7 56.67 40.54 5.77
CA VAL A 7 55.80 39.94 6.79
C VAL A 7 54.35 40.32 6.49
N ASP A 8 53.56 39.34 6.08
CA ASP A 8 52.14 39.50 5.80
C ASP A 8 51.35 39.60 7.12
N ARG A 9 50.99 40.84 7.51
CA ARG A 9 50.17 41.10 8.70
C ARG A 9 48.70 40.90 8.34
N LYS A 10 48.16 39.72 8.63
CA LYS A 10 46.71 39.50 8.68
C LYS A 10 46.08 40.44 9.70
N SER A 11 45.44 41.51 9.25
CA SER A 11 44.65 42.40 10.11
C SER A 11 43.49 41.61 10.68
N SER A 12 43.41 41.47 12.00
CA SER A 12 42.28 40.79 12.62
C SER A 12 41.01 41.59 12.37
N LEU A 13 39.92 40.89 12.03
CA LEU A 13 38.60 41.45 11.75
C LEU A 13 38.09 42.37 12.89
N VAL A 14 38.63 42.17 14.09
CA VAL A 14 38.32 42.94 15.32
C VAL A 14 38.82 44.39 15.23
N THR A 15 39.95 44.63 14.56
CA THR A 15 40.52 45.98 14.43
C THR A 15 39.81 46.85 13.39
N SER A 16 39.10 46.27 12.42
CA SER A 16 38.45 47.06 11.36
C SER A 16 37.04 47.54 11.71
N LEU A 17 36.37 46.94 12.70
CA LEU A 17 34.97 47.26 12.99
C LEU A 17 34.76 48.46 13.94
N GLY A 18 35.80 48.92 14.63
CA GLY A 18 35.70 50.00 15.62
C GLY A 18 34.71 49.69 16.76
N ALA A 19 34.65 50.56 17.77
CA ALA A 19 33.74 50.36 18.91
C ALA A 19 32.26 50.30 18.48
N PHE A 20 31.89 51.04 17.44
CA PHE A 20 30.53 51.07 16.91
C PHE A 20 30.12 49.74 16.25
N GLY A 21 31.00 49.14 15.43
CA GLY A 21 30.69 47.87 14.76
C GLY A 21 30.54 46.70 15.73
N VAL A 22 31.37 46.66 16.79
CA VAL A 22 31.23 45.65 17.85
C VAL A 22 29.90 45.81 18.59
N SER A 23 29.51 47.04 18.92
CA SER A 23 28.22 47.32 19.56
C SER A 23 27.03 46.92 18.69
N ALA A 24 27.10 47.18 17.38
CA ALA A 24 26.04 46.81 16.44
C ALA A 24 25.86 45.28 16.35
N ILE A 25 26.97 44.53 16.26
CA ILE A 25 26.92 43.06 16.25
C ILE A 25 26.32 42.53 17.55
N LEU A 26 26.72 43.07 18.69
CA LEU A 26 26.20 42.65 19.99
C LEU A 26 24.68 42.85 20.07
N HIS A 27 24.17 43.99 19.59
CA HIS A 27 22.73 44.26 19.58
C HIS A 27 21.96 43.31 18.66
N VAL A 28 22.50 42.98 17.48
CA VAL A 28 21.88 42.00 16.58
C VAL A 28 21.82 40.62 17.23
N VAL A 29 22.89 40.18 17.90
CA VAL A 29 22.91 38.90 18.62
C VAL A 29 21.87 38.88 19.74
N VAL A 30 21.77 39.96 20.53
CA VAL A 30 20.77 40.07 21.61
C VAL A 30 19.34 40.03 21.04
N LEU A 31 19.06 40.76 19.95
CA LEU A 31 17.75 40.76 19.30
C LEU A 31 17.39 39.37 18.74
N LEU A 32 18.35 38.64 18.18
CA LEU A 32 18.13 37.27 17.70
C LEU A 32 17.85 36.30 18.85
N LEU A 33 18.59 36.40 19.96
CA LEU A 33 18.38 35.55 21.13
C LEU A 33 17.03 35.82 21.82
N VAL A 34 16.71 37.09 22.06
CA VAL A 34 15.44 37.50 22.68
C VAL A 34 14.26 37.21 21.75
N GLY A 35 14.39 37.52 20.45
CA GLY A 35 13.35 37.24 19.46
C GLY A 35 13.09 35.73 19.31
N SER A 36 14.14 34.91 19.34
CA SER A 36 14.00 33.44 19.33
C SER A 36 13.26 32.97 20.59
N TYR A 37 13.64 33.47 21.77
CA TYR A 37 12.99 33.08 23.03
C TYR A 37 11.48 33.38 23.02
N VAL A 38 11.09 34.58 22.57
CA VAL A 38 9.66 34.98 22.48
C VAL A 38 8.90 34.09 21.49
N ILE A 39 9.49 33.78 20.33
CA ILE A 39 8.86 32.87 19.36
C ILE A 39 8.69 31.46 19.94
N PHE A 40 9.68 30.95 20.67
CA PHE A 40 9.63 29.62 21.25
C PHE A 40 8.75 29.50 22.50
N GLU A 41 8.52 30.58 23.25
CA GLU A 41 7.67 30.56 24.46
C GLU A 41 6.22 30.99 24.20
N GLU A 42 5.95 31.94 23.30
CA GLU A 42 4.59 32.46 23.10
C GLU A 42 3.87 31.91 21.87
N VAL A 43 4.59 31.57 20.79
CA VAL A 43 3.95 31.20 19.51
C VAL A 43 3.80 29.68 19.35
N ILE A 44 4.65 28.91 20.02
CA ILE A 44 4.48 27.46 20.12
C ILE A 44 3.90 27.19 21.51
N PRO A 45 2.57 27.04 21.66
CA PRO A 45 2.04 26.51 22.91
C PRO A 45 2.80 25.22 23.17
N ARG A 46 3.40 25.10 24.37
CA ARG A 46 3.92 23.83 24.86
C ARG A 46 2.71 22.90 24.92
N THR A 47 2.38 22.25 23.81
CA THR A 47 1.51 21.09 23.84
C THR A 47 2.25 20.10 24.73
N PRO A 48 1.71 19.72 25.90
CA PRO A 48 2.26 18.57 26.58
C PRO A 48 2.15 17.44 25.55
N PHE A 49 3.30 16.99 25.03
CA PHE A 49 3.32 15.73 24.32
C PHE A 49 3.07 14.68 25.39
N THR A 50 1.79 14.40 25.58
CA THR A 50 1.29 13.27 26.33
C THR A 50 1.91 12.06 25.66
N ALA A 51 2.82 11.39 26.38
CA ALA A 51 3.35 10.11 25.94
C ALA A 51 2.16 9.22 25.59
N VAL A 52 2.28 8.41 24.55
CA VAL A 52 1.20 7.56 23.99
C VAL A 52 0.50 6.68 25.06
N GLY A 53 1.09 6.51 26.24
CA GLY A 53 0.50 5.86 27.40
C GLY A 53 -0.63 6.61 28.14
N ASP A 54 -0.73 7.94 28.04
CA ASP A 54 -1.68 8.74 28.85
C ASP A 54 -3.03 9.03 28.15
N LEU A 55 -3.22 8.59 26.90
CA LEU A 55 -4.53 8.55 26.23
C LEU A 55 -5.46 7.44 26.76
N VAL A 56 -5.13 6.83 27.91
CA VAL A 56 -5.81 5.66 28.48
C VAL A 56 -6.49 5.95 29.83
N SER A 57 -6.34 7.15 30.41
CA SER A 57 -6.79 7.40 31.80
C SER A 57 -7.76 8.57 32.03
N SER A 58 -8.50 9.03 31.01
CA SER A 58 -9.59 9.98 31.27
C SER A 58 -10.81 9.71 30.37
N ALA A 59 -11.62 8.74 30.81
CA ALA A 59 -13.00 8.59 30.37
C ALA A 59 -13.88 8.47 31.63
N ASP A 60 -14.07 9.59 32.32
CA ASP A 60 -15.28 9.75 33.14
C ASP A 60 -16.41 10.03 32.15
N ALA A 61 -17.35 9.08 32.09
CA ALA A 61 -18.48 9.09 31.17
C ALA A 61 -19.47 10.20 31.55
N GLU A 62 -19.48 11.28 30.79
CA GLU A 62 -20.60 12.22 30.79
C GLU A 62 -21.75 11.60 29.98
N VAL A 63 -22.81 11.19 30.68
CA VAL A 63 -24.01 10.59 30.10
C VAL A 63 -24.74 11.66 29.29
N LEU A 64 -24.64 11.59 27.96
CA LEU A 64 -25.45 12.40 27.06
C LEU A 64 -26.90 11.87 27.06
N PRO A 65 -27.92 12.76 27.08
CA PRO A 65 -29.32 12.35 27.01
C PRO A 65 -29.66 11.73 25.66
N GLU A 66 -30.50 10.69 25.67
CA GLU A 66 -30.98 10.01 24.47
C GLU A 66 -31.76 10.98 23.56
N PRO A 67 -31.52 10.96 22.23
CA PRO A 67 -32.30 11.75 21.30
C PRO A 67 -33.74 11.22 21.20
N PRO A 68 -34.73 12.10 20.97
CA PRO A 68 -36.13 11.69 20.84
C PRO A 68 -36.34 10.80 19.60
N SER A 69 -37.18 9.78 19.79
CA SER A 69 -37.58 8.83 18.76
C SER A 69 -38.44 9.51 17.69
N ASP A 70 -37.83 9.92 16.59
CA ASP A 70 -38.56 10.43 15.42
C ASP A 70 -39.23 9.28 14.65
N VAL A 71 -40.54 9.42 14.50
CA VAL A 71 -41.42 8.60 13.68
C VAL A 71 -41.05 8.82 12.21
N MET A 72 -40.55 7.79 11.54
CA MET A 72 -40.38 7.80 10.08
C MET A 72 -41.75 7.82 9.39
N PRO A 73 -41.99 8.71 8.41
CA PRO A 73 -43.14 8.61 7.53
C PRO A 73 -42.95 7.52 6.47
N ASP A 74 -44.01 6.77 6.20
CA ASP A 74 -44.06 5.71 5.19
C ASP A 74 -43.69 6.23 3.80
N LEU A 75 -42.73 5.56 3.15
CA LEU A 75 -42.35 5.78 1.76
C LEU A 75 -43.34 5.07 0.81
N PRO A 76 -43.77 5.71 -0.29
CA PRO A 76 -44.69 5.10 -1.25
C PRO A 76 -44.03 4.01 -2.09
N GLU A 77 -44.78 2.93 -2.30
CA GLU A 77 -44.41 1.77 -3.13
C GLU A 77 -44.19 2.18 -4.60
N THR A 78 -43.04 1.80 -5.16
CA THR A 78 -42.75 1.93 -6.59
C THR A 78 -43.29 0.74 -7.39
N PRO A 79 -43.78 0.95 -8.63
CA PRO A 79 -44.39 -0.10 -9.44
C PRO A 79 -43.37 -1.10 -10.01
N VAL A 80 -43.78 -2.37 -9.99
CA VAL A 80 -43.07 -3.53 -10.54
C VAL A 80 -42.99 -3.42 -12.08
N LEU A 81 -41.78 -3.44 -12.62
CA LEU A 81 -41.54 -3.51 -14.06
C LEU A 81 -41.34 -4.98 -14.47
N ASN A 82 -42.32 -5.55 -15.18
CA ASN A 82 -42.23 -6.87 -15.81
C ASN A 82 -41.38 -6.79 -17.07
N ASN A 83 -40.29 -7.56 -17.13
CA ASN A 83 -39.55 -7.82 -18.36
C ASN A 83 -39.60 -9.32 -18.66
N ASP A 84 -40.56 -9.69 -19.52
CA ASP A 84 -40.53 -10.94 -20.26
C ASP A 84 -39.53 -10.80 -21.41
N LEU A 85 -38.43 -11.56 -21.36
CA LEU A 85 -37.54 -11.76 -22.51
C LEU A 85 -37.55 -13.23 -22.89
N ALA A 86 -38.18 -13.47 -24.04
CA ALA A 86 -38.34 -14.75 -24.69
C ALA A 86 -36.99 -15.33 -25.13
N LEU A 87 -36.76 -16.61 -24.79
CA LEU A 87 -35.73 -17.45 -25.38
C LEU A 87 -36.09 -17.77 -26.83
N SER A 88 -35.18 -17.47 -27.76
CA SER A 88 -35.14 -18.09 -29.09
C SER A 88 -34.01 -19.12 -29.12
N GLN A 89 -34.37 -20.38 -29.28
CA GLN A 89 -33.48 -21.48 -29.64
C GLN A 89 -33.22 -21.47 -31.14
N GLU A 90 -31.98 -21.74 -31.56
CA GLU A 90 -31.69 -22.29 -32.88
C GLU A 90 -30.64 -23.43 -32.77
N PRO A 91 -30.62 -24.36 -33.75
CA PRO A 91 -30.21 -25.74 -33.53
C PRO A 91 -28.77 -26.07 -33.94
N ALA A 92 -28.38 -27.29 -33.52
CA ALA A 92 -27.14 -27.98 -33.80
C ALA A 92 -26.86 -28.20 -35.30
N GLN A 93 -25.58 -28.18 -35.67
CA GLN A 93 -25.07 -28.80 -36.88
C GLN A 93 -23.90 -29.75 -36.58
N GLU A 94 -23.98 -30.90 -37.23
CA GLU A 94 -22.98 -31.96 -37.33
C GLU A 94 -21.73 -31.54 -38.14
N ALA A 95 -20.58 -32.03 -37.72
CA ALA A 95 -19.44 -32.42 -38.55
C ALA A 95 -18.60 -33.37 -37.68
N GLY A 96 -18.17 -34.57 -38.07
CA GLY A 96 -17.66 -35.02 -39.36
C GLY A 96 -16.27 -35.59 -39.09
N GLU A 97 -16.11 -36.91 -39.19
CA GLU A 97 -14.87 -37.64 -38.97
C GLU A 97 -13.74 -37.19 -39.92
N SER A 98 -12.49 -37.13 -39.42
CA SER A 98 -11.33 -37.51 -40.24
C SER A 98 -10.10 -37.94 -39.42
N THR A 99 -9.63 -39.11 -39.82
CA THR A 99 -8.44 -39.91 -39.56
C THR A 99 -7.06 -39.23 -39.44
N SER A 100 -6.24 -39.77 -38.51
CA SER A 100 -4.86 -40.26 -38.66
C SER A 100 -3.72 -39.33 -39.09
N SER A 101 -2.64 -39.26 -38.29
CA SER A 101 -1.30 -39.79 -38.64
C SER A 101 -0.26 -39.57 -37.52
N ASP A 102 0.43 -40.65 -37.15
CA ASP A 102 1.62 -40.70 -36.30
C ASP A 102 2.83 -39.98 -36.91
N ILE A 103 3.63 -39.30 -36.08
CA ILE A 103 5.06 -39.05 -36.36
C ILE A 103 5.87 -39.30 -35.08
N LEU A 104 6.74 -40.31 -35.16
CA LEU A 104 7.83 -40.63 -34.23
C LEU A 104 9.04 -39.75 -34.52
N VAL A 105 9.61 -39.06 -33.52
CA VAL A 105 11.04 -38.67 -33.50
C VAL A 105 11.59 -38.73 -32.07
N ALA A 106 12.82 -39.23 -31.99
CA ALA A 106 13.52 -39.76 -30.83
C ALA A 106 14.15 -38.70 -29.88
N SER A 107 14.13 -39.08 -28.60
CA SER A 107 15.23 -39.09 -27.61
C SER A 107 16.21 -37.92 -27.55
N SER A 108 16.10 -37.10 -26.49
CA SER A 108 17.27 -36.60 -25.76
C SER A 108 16.98 -36.59 -24.26
N VAL A 109 17.91 -37.16 -23.50
CA VAL A 109 17.79 -37.43 -22.06
C VAL A 109 18.23 -36.18 -21.29
N ASN A 110 17.32 -35.56 -20.56
CA ASN A 110 17.62 -34.61 -19.49
C ASN A 110 16.93 -35.09 -18.20
N PRO A 111 17.56 -34.93 -17.02
CA PRO A 111 17.03 -35.47 -15.77
C PRO A 111 15.77 -34.71 -15.35
N THR A 112 14.64 -35.41 -15.39
CA THR A 112 13.33 -34.95 -14.89
C THR A 112 13.34 -34.93 -13.36
N PHE A 113 13.27 -33.73 -12.79
CA PHE A 113 12.84 -33.55 -11.40
C PHE A 113 11.30 -33.52 -11.39
N SER A 114 10.68 -34.61 -10.92
CA SER A 114 9.22 -34.72 -10.84
C SER A 114 8.70 -33.89 -9.68
N LEU A 115 8.14 -32.72 -9.97
CA LEU A 115 7.22 -32.04 -9.05
C LEU A 115 5.84 -32.71 -9.15
N PRO A 116 5.14 -32.91 -8.03
CA PRO A 116 3.77 -33.42 -8.08
C PRO A 116 2.85 -32.42 -8.80
N PRO A 117 1.85 -32.90 -9.57
CA PRO A 117 0.92 -32.03 -10.28
C PRO A 117 0.06 -31.26 -9.28
N ALA A 118 0.13 -29.93 -9.32
CA ALA A 118 -0.82 -29.06 -8.66
C ALA A 118 -2.15 -29.09 -9.43
N THR A 119 -3.03 -30.02 -9.08
CA THR A 119 -4.41 -30.07 -9.56
C THR A 119 -5.36 -30.00 -8.36
N GLY A 120 -5.66 -28.76 -7.95
CA GLY A 120 -6.81 -28.44 -7.11
C GLY A 120 -7.72 -27.47 -7.86
N PRO A 121 -9.06 -27.64 -7.82
CA PRO A 121 -9.97 -26.66 -8.38
C PRO A 121 -9.84 -25.34 -7.62
N VAL A 122 -9.54 -24.26 -8.35
CA VAL A 122 -9.59 -22.88 -7.82
C VAL A 122 -11.04 -22.62 -7.42
N THR A 123 -11.30 -22.60 -6.12
CA THR A 123 -12.62 -22.29 -5.59
C THR A 123 -12.78 -20.77 -5.57
N ALA A 124 -13.98 -20.31 -5.91
CA ALA A 124 -14.34 -18.93 -6.22
C ALA A 124 -13.69 -17.85 -5.31
N VAL A 125 -13.07 -16.85 -5.95
CA VAL A 125 -12.71 -15.59 -5.32
C VAL A 125 -14.01 -14.83 -4.97
N PRO A 126 -14.09 -14.13 -3.83
CA PRO A 126 -15.21 -13.23 -3.57
C PRO A 126 -15.35 -12.24 -4.73
N ARG A 127 -16.48 -12.30 -5.45
CA ARG A 127 -16.76 -11.41 -6.57
C ARG A 127 -16.77 -9.96 -6.06
N LEU A 128 -15.90 -9.13 -6.63
CA LEU A 128 -15.97 -7.68 -6.48
C LEU A 128 -17.24 -7.16 -7.19
N GLY A 129 -18.34 -7.09 -6.45
CA GLY A 129 -19.62 -6.60 -6.93
C GLY A 129 -19.69 -5.08 -6.84
N THR A 130 -19.73 -4.42 -7.99
CA THR A 130 -20.02 -3.00 -8.14
C THR A 130 -21.51 -2.76 -7.86
N GLY A 131 -21.83 -2.22 -6.67
CA GLY A 131 -23.04 -1.43 -6.36
C GLY A 131 -24.43 -2.07 -6.53
N GLY A 132 -25.22 -2.05 -5.45
CA GLY A 132 -26.68 -2.24 -5.49
C GLY A 132 -27.17 -3.01 -4.28
N GLY A 133 -28.12 -2.45 -3.52
CA GLY A 133 -28.54 -3.00 -2.23
C GLY A 133 -29.48 -4.20 -2.32
N SER A 134 -30.17 -4.42 -1.21
CA SER A 134 -31.25 -5.38 -0.91
C SER A 134 -30.83 -6.77 -0.41
N GLN A 135 -31.18 -6.98 0.86
CA GLN A 135 -31.62 -8.21 1.52
C GLN A 135 -31.55 -9.53 0.74
N ALA A 136 -30.91 -10.53 1.35
CA ALA A 136 -31.27 -11.93 1.14
C ALA A 136 -31.17 -12.69 2.46
N SER A 137 -32.33 -12.87 3.08
CA SER A 137 -32.63 -13.91 4.06
C SER A 137 -32.41 -15.30 3.46
N GLY A 138 -31.64 -16.16 4.13
CA GLY A 138 -31.42 -17.56 3.77
C GLY A 138 -31.29 -18.45 5.00
N THR A 139 -32.32 -19.26 5.21
CA THR A 139 -32.59 -20.22 6.31
C THR A 139 -31.47 -21.26 6.54
N PRO A 140 -31.25 -21.74 7.79
CA PRO A 140 -30.20 -22.70 8.13
C PRO A 140 -30.58 -24.15 7.77
N GLY A 141 -29.73 -24.84 7.02
CA GLY A 141 -29.88 -26.25 6.64
C GLY A 141 -28.65 -27.06 7.03
N ALA A 142 -28.88 -28.13 7.80
CA ALA A 142 -27.90 -28.86 8.59
C ALA A 142 -27.08 -29.91 7.81
N SER A 143 -25.79 -29.98 8.19
CA SER A 143 -24.96 -31.17 8.42
C SER A 143 -24.96 -32.34 7.41
N SER A 144 -23.82 -32.49 6.74
CA SER A 144 -23.13 -33.79 6.64
C SER A 144 -21.64 -33.59 6.91
N ALA A 145 -21.19 -34.09 8.06
CA ALA A 145 -19.82 -34.06 8.52
C ALA A 145 -19.02 -35.19 7.86
N GLY A 146 -18.24 -34.84 6.84
CA GLY A 146 -16.99 -35.54 6.51
C GLY A 146 -15.81 -34.65 6.92
N PRO A 147 -14.60 -35.17 7.12
CA PRO A 147 -13.43 -34.33 7.32
C PRO A 147 -13.24 -33.50 6.05
N SER A 148 -13.71 -32.27 6.07
CA SER A 148 -13.56 -31.31 4.98
C SER A 148 -12.06 -31.17 4.73
N LYS A 149 -11.62 -31.61 3.55
CA LYS A 149 -10.31 -31.20 3.02
C LYS A 149 -10.33 -29.69 3.06
N SER A 150 -9.50 -29.09 3.91
CA SER A 150 -9.39 -27.64 4.05
C SER A 150 -9.31 -27.04 2.65
N SER A 151 -10.38 -26.35 2.23
CA SER A 151 -10.45 -25.74 0.91
C SER A 151 -9.46 -24.59 0.91
N VAL A 152 -8.47 -24.64 0.02
CA VAL A 152 -7.54 -23.53 -0.20
C VAL A 152 -8.36 -22.33 -0.67
N VAL A 153 -8.49 -21.34 0.20
CA VAL A 153 -9.09 -20.04 -0.12
C VAL A 153 -7.99 -19.16 -0.70
N SER A 154 -8.17 -18.71 -1.94
CA SER A 154 -7.32 -17.71 -2.60
C SER A 154 -8.10 -16.40 -2.71
N THR A 155 -7.49 -15.30 -2.30
CA THR A 155 -8.09 -13.96 -2.26
C THR A 155 -7.19 -12.95 -2.97
N LEU A 156 -7.64 -11.70 -3.11
CA LEU A 156 -6.82 -10.59 -3.60
C LEU A 156 -5.57 -10.34 -2.72
N PHE A 157 -5.63 -10.71 -1.44
CA PHE A 157 -4.57 -10.50 -0.46
C PHE A 157 -3.60 -11.69 -0.31
N GLY A 158 -3.86 -12.79 -1.01
CA GLY A 158 -3.05 -14.02 -0.96
C GLY A 158 -3.87 -15.29 -0.74
N SER A 159 -3.16 -16.39 -0.56
CA SER A 159 -3.72 -17.73 -0.30
C SER A 159 -3.68 -18.06 1.19
N SER A 160 -4.66 -18.83 1.65
CA SER A 160 -4.63 -19.47 2.99
C SER A 160 -3.59 -20.60 3.09
N GLU A 161 -3.13 -21.12 1.96
CA GLU A 161 -2.10 -22.16 1.91
C GLU A 161 -0.70 -21.53 1.94
N GLU A 162 0.11 -21.99 2.90
CA GLU A 162 1.52 -21.61 3.01
C GLU A 162 2.30 -22.09 1.79
N SER A 163 3.17 -21.24 1.27
CA SER A 163 3.99 -21.56 0.11
C SER A 163 5.41 -21.04 0.32
N PRO A 164 6.46 -21.83 0.04
CA PRO A 164 7.84 -21.41 0.23
C PRO A 164 8.24 -20.25 -0.70
N SER A 165 7.44 -19.99 -1.74
CA SER A 165 7.61 -18.86 -2.66
C SER A 165 6.76 -17.64 -2.30
N ALA A 166 6.10 -17.59 -1.14
CA ALA A 166 5.17 -16.53 -0.78
C ALA A 166 5.64 -15.71 0.43
N LEU A 167 5.29 -14.42 0.44
CA LEU A 167 5.44 -13.57 1.61
C LEU A 167 4.29 -13.82 2.59
N THR A 168 4.59 -13.84 3.88
CA THR A 168 3.56 -13.98 4.92
C THR A 168 2.91 -12.63 5.19
N GLY A 169 1.63 -12.50 4.86
CA GLY A 169 0.76 -11.36 5.13
C GLY A 169 -0.01 -11.53 6.44
N ARG A 170 0.08 -10.53 7.31
CA ARG A 170 -0.69 -10.42 8.55
C ARG A 170 -1.58 -9.20 8.50
N PHE A 171 -2.86 -9.39 8.85
CA PHE A 171 -3.85 -8.33 8.85
C PHE A 171 -3.97 -7.72 10.25
N TYR A 172 -4.08 -6.40 10.31
CA TYR A 172 -4.31 -5.65 11.52
C TYR A 172 -5.52 -4.75 11.34
N ASP A 173 -6.50 -4.88 12.23
CA ASP A 173 -7.62 -3.96 12.30
C ASP A 173 -7.14 -2.70 13.05
N ALA A 174 -6.80 -1.66 12.30
CA ALA A 174 -6.32 -0.39 12.83
C ALA A 174 -7.45 0.44 13.47
N SER A 175 -8.70 -0.05 13.44
CA SER A 175 -9.83 0.51 14.21
C SER A 175 -10.02 -0.14 15.57
N ARG A 176 -9.18 -1.11 15.97
CA ARG A 176 -9.21 -1.76 17.28
C ARG A 176 -7.85 -1.84 17.95
N ARG A 177 -7.83 -1.70 19.26
CA ARG A 177 -6.66 -2.00 20.11
C ARG A 177 -6.41 -3.51 20.10
N LYS A 178 -5.20 -3.92 20.47
CA LYS A 178 -4.83 -5.35 20.58
C LYS A 178 -5.74 -6.21 21.48
N ASN A 179 -6.42 -5.59 22.44
CA ASN A 179 -7.38 -6.27 23.32
C ASN A 179 -8.80 -6.37 22.72
N GLY A 180 -9.02 -5.79 21.54
CA GLY A 180 -10.31 -5.80 20.82
C GLY A 180 -11.14 -4.53 20.99
N ASP A 181 -10.76 -3.62 21.90
CA ASP A 181 -11.49 -2.37 22.13
C ASP A 181 -11.43 -1.46 20.91
N ALA A 182 -12.55 -0.83 20.56
CA ALA A 182 -12.59 0.12 19.45
C ALA A 182 -11.66 1.32 19.71
N ILE A 183 -10.92 1.72 18.67
CA ILE A 183 -10.17 2.97 18.62
C ILE A 183 -11.09 4.00 17.95
N GLY A 184 -11.61 4.94 18.75
CA GLY A 184 -12.37 6.06 18.20
C GLY A 184 -11.48 6.94 17.31
N GLY A 185 -12.03 7.42 16.19
CA GLY A 185 -11.39 8.48 15.39
C GLY A 185 -10.13 8.06 14.64
N ALA A 186 -10.20 6.99 13.84
CA ALA A 186 -9.19 6.69 12.82
C ALA A 186 -9.18 7.79 11.74
N THR A 187 -8.57 8.94 12.05
CA THR A 187 -8.35 10.03 11.10
C THR A 187 -7.15 9.69 10.22
N MET A 188 -7.10 10.25 9.00
CA MET A 188 -5.92 10.16 8.13
C MET A 188 -4.63 10.62 8.82
N ALA A 189 -4.73 11.63 9.69
CA ALA A 189 -3.56 12.13 10.42
C ALA A 189 -2.99 11.07 11.38
N ASN A 190 -3.87 10.39 12.13
CA ASN A 190 -3.49 9.29 13.01
C ASN A 190 -2.91 8.12 12.20
N PHE A 191 -3.54 7.80 11.07
CA PHE A 191 -3.08 6.74 10.19
C PHE A 191 -1.67 7.02 9.62
N SER A 192 -1.44 8.21 9.07
CA SER A 192 -0.14 8.62 8.55
C SER A 192 0.94 8.70 9.64
N ASN A 193 0.61 9.16 10.85
CA ASN A 193 1.56 9.18 11.98
C ASN A 193 1.95 7.77 12.43
N MET A 194 0.98 6.85 12.46
CA MET A 194 1.17 5.45 12.82
C MET A 194 2.06 4.74 11.79
N THR A 195 1.79 4.88 10.49
CA THR A 195 2.63 4.25 9.46
C THR A 195 4.05 4.81 9.47
N ALA A 196 4.21 6.12 9.70
CA ALA A 196 5.54 6.72 9.90
C ALA A 196 6.26 6.17 11.13
N ALA A 197 5.56 5.94 12.23
CA ALA A 197 6.14 5.31 13.42
C ALA A 197 6.56 3.86 13.15
N TRP A 198 5.79 3.10 12.38
CA TRP A 198 6.18 1.75 11.93
C TRP A 198 7.47 1.76 11.07
N VAL A 199 7.62 2.75 10.18
CA VAL A 199 8.86 2.95 9.42
C VAL A 199 10.04 3.29 10.34
N LYS A 200 9.84 4.17 11.34
CA LYS A 200 10.87 4.48 12.36
C LYS A 200 11.27 3.24 13.17
N GLU A 201 10.31 2.35 13.44
CA GLU A 201 10.54 1.04 14.05
C GLU A 201 11.12 -0.01 13.09
N ARG A 202 11.52 0.39 11.87
CA ARG A 202 12.16 -0.47 10.86
C ARG A 202 11.31 -1.67 10.45
N GLY A 203 9.99 -1.47 10.38
CA GLY A 203 9.07 -2.47 9.84
C GLY A 203 8.73 -3.63 10.78
N LYS A 204 8.99 -3.50 12.09
CA LYS A 204 8.73 -4.59 13.04
C LYS A 204 7.24 -4.92 13.13
N ALA A 205 6.88 -6.17 12.88
CA ALA A 205 5.52 -6.68 13.11
C ALA A 205 5.07 -6.51 14.57
N SER A 206 6.00 -6.63 15.53
CA SER A 206 5.69 -6.45 16.96
C SER A 206 5.10 -5.07 17.26
N PHE A 207 5.56 -4.02 16.57
CA PHE A 207 5.02 -2.67 16.75
C PHE A 207 3.52 -2.62 16.41
N LEU A 208 3.11 -3.27 15.30
CA LEU A 208 1.71 -3.32 14.90
C LEU A 208 0.87 -4.17 15.86
N ARG A 209 1.38 -5.36 16.24
CA ARG A 209 0.70 -6.26 17.19
C ARG A 209 0.55 -5.65 18.59
N ASP A 210 1.48 -4.81 19.02
CA ASP A 210 1.40 -4.14 20.31
C ASP A 210 0.34 -3.04 20.34
N LEU A 211 -0.04 -2.52 19.18
CA LEU A 211 -1.03 -1.46 19.01
C LEU A 211 -2.42 -2.00 18.65
N PHE A 212 -2.50 -2.93 17.70
CA PHE A 212 -3.73 -3.29 17.01
C PHE A 212 -4.15 -4.73 17.20
N TRP A 213 -5.43 -4.98 16.95
CA TRP A 213 -5.95 -6.34 16.80
C TRP A 213 -5.37 -6.99 15.54
N GLU A 214 -4.67 -8.11 15.70
CA GLU A 214 -4.13 -8.92 14.61
C GLU A 214 -5.08 -10.06 14.28
N SER A 215 -5.32 -10.33 12.99
CA SER A 215 -6.10 -11.50 12.58
C SER A 215 -5.42 -12.81 12.99
N LYS A 216 -6.22 -13.85 13.22
CA LYS A 216 -5.68 -15.17 13.59
C LYS A 216 -5.01 -15.89 12.42
N THR A 217 -5.49 -15.64 11.21
CA THR A 217 -5.09 -16.39 10.01
C THR A 217 -4.22 -15.49 9.13
N PRO A 218 -2.95 -15.85 8.87
CA PRO A 218 -2.17 -15.17 7.86
C PRO A 218 -2.61 -15.57 6.46
N LEU A 219 -2.28 -14.74 5.47
CA LEU A 219 -2.37 -15.09 4.05
C LEU A 219 -0.99 -15.03 3.41
N TYR A 220 -0.77 -15.84 2.38
CA TYR A 220 0.51 -15.99 1.71
C TYR A 220 0.42 -15.42 0.30
N ALA A 221 1.13 -14.33 0.04
CA ALA A 221 1.07 -13.60 -1.21
C ALA A 221 2.30 -13.84 -2.08
N LYS A 222 2.06 -14.14 -3.36
CA LYS A 222 3.10 -14.31 -4.38
C LYS A 222 3.30 -13.07 -5.27
N TYR A 223 2.41 -12.09 -5.12
CA TYR A 223 2.43 -10.79 -5.79
C TYR A 223 1.56 -9.83 -4.98
N ILE A 224 1.74 -8.52 -5.16
CA ILE A 224 0.90 -7.48 -4.55
C ILE A 224 0.30 -6.64 -5.68
N LEU A 225 -0.90 -7.04 -6.11
CA LEU A 225 -1.74 -6.34 -7.07
C LEU A 225 -3.18 -6.40 -6.57
N ILE A 226 -3.56 -5.43 -5.75
CA ILE A 226 -4.87 -5.38 -5.12
C ILE A 226 -5.64 -4.26 -5.79
N PRO A 227 -6.58 -4.57 -6.70
CA PRO A 227 -7.41 -3.54 -7.31
C PRO A 227 -8.30 -2.87 -6.27
N GLY A 228 -8.72 -1.64 -6.57
CA GLY A 228 -9.61 -0.87 -5.71
C GLY A 228 -10.87 -1.66 -5.36
N GLY A 229 -11.13 -1.79 -4.06
CA GLY A 229 -12.30 -2.50 -3.54
C GLY A 229 -12.72 -1.99 -2.18
N ALA A 230 -13.90 -2.41 -1.74
CA ALA A 230 -14.42 -2.04 -0.42
C ALA A 230 -13.53 -2.61 0.68
N THR A 231 -13.31 -1.82 1.73
CA THR A 231 -12.60 -2.22 2.96
C THR A 231 -13.07 -3.58 3.51
N ALA A 232 -14.38 -3.87 3.40
CA ALA A 232 -14.97 -5.15 3.81
C ALA A 232 -14.30 -6.38 3.15
N VAL A 233 -13.86 -6.27 1.90
CA VAL A 233 -13.19 -7.38 1.17
C VAL A 233 -11.87 -7.75 1.86
N ALA A 234 -11.14 -6.78 2.41
CA ALA A 234 -9.92 -7.05 3.15
C ALA A 234 -10.24 -7.84 4.43
N PHE A 235 -11.21 -7.39 5.22
CA PHE A 235 -11.65 -8.09 6.43
C PHE A 235 -12.09 -9.52 6.14
N GLU A 236 -12.97 -9.70 5.14
CA GLU A 236 -13.47 -11.02 4.74
C GLU A 236 -12.34 -11.95 4.27
N SER A 237 -11.36 -11.43 3.54
CA SER A 237 -10.21 -12.22 3.06
C SER A 237 -9.42 -12.85 4.20
N PHE A 238 -9.33 -12.17 5.34
CA PHE A 238 -8.65 -12.65 6.54
C PHE A 238 -9.60 -13.31 7.57
N GLY A 239 -10.87 -13.52 7.21
CA GLY A 239 -11.87 -14.13 8.09
C GLY A 239 -12.29 -13.25 9.27
N GLU A 240 -12.06 -11.93 9.16
CA GLU A 240 -12.39 -10.94 10.17
C GLU A 240 -13.72 -10.24 9.86
N LYS A 241 -14.28 -9.59 10.88
CA LYS A 241 -15.43 -8.68 10.73
C LYS A 241 -15.05 -7.29 11.19
N PRO A 242 -15.41 -6.24 10.44
CA PRO A 242 -15.29 -4.86 10.89
C PRO A 242 -15.90 -4.65 12.28
N ALA A 243 -15.18 -3.98 13.17
CA ALA A 243 -15.73 -3.56 14.45
C ALA A 243 -16.52 -2.25 14.36
N THR A 244 -16.29 -1.48 13.28
CA THR A 244 -16.95 -0.20 13.00
C THR A 244 -17.40 -0.18 11.53
N PRO A 245 -18.35 0.70 11.14
CA PRO A 245 -18.84 0.75 9.75
C PRO A 245 -17.77 1.09 8.71
N ASN A 246 -16.77 1.88 9.10
CA ASN A 246 -15.66 2.33 8.25
C ASN A 246 -14.35 2.05 9.00
N PRO A 247 -13.88 0.79 9.08
CA PRO A 247 -12.67 0.47 9.81
C PRO A 247 -11.43 0.81 8.98
N ALA A 248 -10.39 1.32 9.63
CA ALA A 248 -9.06 1.35 9.02
C ALA A 248 -8.41 -0.04 9.15
N TYR A 249 -7.59 -0.44 8.19
CA TYR A 249 -6.79 -1.66 8.30
C TYR A 249 -5.38 -1.49 7.74
N LEU A 250 -4.51 -2.40 8.17
CA LEU A 250 -3.18 -2.60 7.63
C LEU A 250 -3.00 -4.06 7.25
N VAL A 251 -2.21 -4.32 6.20
CA VAL A 251 -1.66 -5.65 5.95
C VAL A 251 -0.16 -5.53 5.83
N HIS A 252 0.55 -6.28 6.68
CA HIS A 252 2.01 -6.37 6.68
C HIS A 252 2.44 -7.68 6.05
N TYR A 253 3.05 -7.62 4.88
CA TYR A 253 3.74 -8.74 4.27
C TYR A 253 5.21 -8.72 4.66
N SER A 254 5.75 -9.84 5.11
CA SER A 254 7.14 -9.98 5.51
C SER A 254 7.76 -11.24 4.91
N GLY A 255 9.05 -11.17 4.59
CA GLY A 255 9.84 -12.31 4.16
C GLY A 255 11.29 -11.92 3.89
N ARG A 256 12.03 -12.84 3.27
CA ARG A 256 13.36 -12.56 2.73
C ARG A 256 13.36 -12.91 1.25
N ILE A 257 13.78 -11.97 0.41
CA ILE A 257 13.77 -12.11 -1.04
C ILE A 257 15.16 -11.92 -1.63
N ALA A 258 15.41 -12.56 -2.77
CA ALA A 258 16.60 -12.35 -3.58
C ALA A 258 16.22 -12.23 -5.06
N THR A 259 17.06 -11.56 -5.84
CA THR A 259 16.96 -11.62 -7.30
C THR A 259 17.59 -12.92 -7.81
N PRO A 260 17.01 -13.58 -8.82
CA PRO A 260 17.56 -14.83 -9.35
C PRO A 260 18.88 -14.61 -10.12
N GLU A 261 19.09 -13.38 -10.59
CA GLU A 261 20.28 -12.91 -11.28
C GLU A 261 20.75 -11.58 -10.66
N ALA A 262 22.01 -11.22 -10.89
CA ALA A 262 22.53 -9.92 -10.45
C ALA A 262 21.88 -8.81 -11.29
N MET A 263 21.26 -7.84 -10.63
CA MET A 263 20.52 -6.77 -11.32
C MET A 263 20.45 -5.50 -10.49
N THR A 264 20.31 -4.37 -11.19
CA THR A 264 19.89 -3.10 -10.59
C THR A 264 18.43 -2.86 -10.90
N PHE A 265 17.60 -2.66 -9.89
CA PHE A 265 16.15 -2.51 -10.04
C PHE A 265 15.58 -1.54 -9.01
N ARG A 266 14.32 -1.15 -9.17
CA ARG A 266 13.57 -0.41 -8.15
C ARG A 266 12.13 -0.86 -8.09
N PHE A 267 11.50 -0.63 -6.93
CA PHE A 267 10.06 -0.77 -6.78
C PHE A 267 9.36 0.50 -7.28
N ASN A 268 8.29 0.33 -8.04
CA ASN A 268 7.38 1.40 -8.42
C ASN A 268 6.03 1.11 -7.77
N VAL A 269 5.57 1.99 -6.89
CA VAL A 269 4.41 1.72 -6.04
C VAL A 269 3.29 2.70 -6.30
N ASN A 270 2.06 2.20 -6.24
CA ASN A 270 0.85 2.99 -6.21
C ASN A 270 -0.01 2.51 -5.05
N GLY A 271 -0.58 3.43 -4.29
CA GLY A 271 -1.24 3.12 -3.03
C GLY A 271 -2.31 4.13 -2.65
N ASN A 272 -3.43 3.61 -2.19
CA ASN A 272 -4.54 4.36 -1.64
C ASN A 272 -5.10 3.59 -0.43
N ASP A 273 -4.86 3.95 0.82
CA ASP A 273 -4.24 5.19 1.29
C ASP A 273 -2.71 5.11 1.41
N CYS A 274 -2.12 3.93 1.61
CA CYS A 274 -0.67 3.78 1.69
C CYS A 274 -0.11 2.45 1.16
N VAL A 275 1.06 2.52 0.52
CA VAL A 275 1.97 1.38 0.27
C VAL A 275 3.37 1.79 0.70
N ILE A 276 4.00 1.00 1.55
CA ILE A 276 5.37 1.23 2.04
C ILE A 276 6.17 -0.05 1.81
N VAL A 277 7.32 0.07 1.16
CA VAL A 277 8.28 -1.02 0.97
C VAL A 277 9.54 -0.69 1.72
N LEU A 278 9.93 -1.56 2.64
CA LEU A 278 11.20 -1.53 3.34
C LEU A 278 12.09 -2.69 2.90
N ILE A 279 13.37 -2.39 2.66
CA ILE A 279 14.43 -3.38 2.46
C ILE A 279 15.41 -3.26 3.62
N ASP A 280 15.65 -4.37 4.32
CA ASP A 280 16.50 -4.43 5.52
C ASP A 280 16.17 -3.33 6.55
N GLY A 281 14.86 -3.06 6.70
CA GLY A 281 14.32 -2.06 7.62
C GLY A 281 14.49 -0.60 7.18
N LYS A 282 14.92 -0.35 5.94
CA LYS A 282 15.01 1.00 5.36
C LYS A 282 13.93 1.20 4.30
N PRO A 283 13.22 2.34 4.32
CA PRO A 283 12.27 2.66 3.26
C PRO A 283 12.99 2.81 1.91
N VAL A 284 12.44 2.18 0.88
CA VAL A 284 12.93 2.26 -0.51
C VAL A 284 11.86 2.70 -1.50
N ALA A 285 10.58 2.60 -1.12
CA ALA A 285 9.47 3.10 -1.92
C ALA A 285 8.25 3.35 -1.03
N ILE A 286 7.59 4.50 -1.19
CA ILE A 286 6.42 4.88 -0.41
C ILE A 286 5.42 5.58 -1.33
N ALA A 287 4.18 5.09 -1.41
CA ALA A 287 3.07 5.79 -2.06
C ALA A 287 1.95 6.07 -1.06
N ASP A 288 1.26 7.18 -1.27
CA ASP A 288 0.06 7.56 -0.52
C ASP A 288 -1.03 8.17 -1.43
N LEU A 289 -2.27 8.24 -0.93
CA LEU A 289 -3.34 9.04 -1.51
C LEU A 289 -3.45 10.44 -0.87
N VAL A 290 -2.35 11.01 -0.37
CA VAL A 290 -2.34 12.40 0.12
C VAL A 290 -2.08 13.37 -1.04
N GLY A 291 -2.94 13.32 -2.07
CA GLY A 291 -2.81 14.18 -3.26
C GLY A 291 -3.89 14.10 -4.36
N GLY A 292 -4.93 13.26 -4.22
CA GLY A 292 -5.99 13.06 -5.22
C GLY A 292 -7.31 13.85 -5.23
N GLY A 293 -7.83 14.40 -4.13
CA GLY A 293 -9.25 14.81 -4.06
C GLY A 293 -9.57 16.31 -4.14
N GLY A 294 -9.55 16.90 -5.34
CA GLY A 294 -10.22 18.17 -5.65
C GLY A 294 -9.78 19.41 -4.84
N ASP A 295 -10.42 20.54 -5.06
CA ASP A 295 -10.21 21.79 -4.31
C ASP A 295 -10.74 21.71 -2.87
N ARG A 296 -10.43 20.63 -2.15
CA ARG A 296 -10.49 20.65 -0.70
C ARG A 296 -9.25 21.46 -0.23
N PRO A 297 -9.40 22.63 0.40
CA PRO A 297 -8.24 23.45 0.74
C PRO A 297 -7.45 22.89 1.95
N ASP A 298 -8.01 21.96 2.71
CA ASP A 298 -7.46 21.45 3.98
C ASP A 298 -6.36 20.38 3.81
N TRP A 299 -6.53 19.40 2.93
CA TRP A 299 -5.60 18.27 2.76
C TRP A 299 -4.30 18.64 2.02
N ARG A 300 -4.35 19.56 1.03
CA ARG A 300 -3.14 20.10 0.37
C ARG A 300 -2.32 20.99 1.30
N THR A 301 -2.95 21.59 2.30
CA THR A 301 -2.33 22.55 3.23
C THR A 301 -2.03 21.96 4.60
N ASN A 302 -2.49 20.75 4.92
CA ASN A 302 -2.22 20.12 6.20
C ASN A 302 -0.96 19.24 6.14
N PRO A 303 0.23 19.76 6.53
CA PRO A 303 1.48 19.01 6.51
C PRO A 303 1.44 17.77 7.40
N THR A 304 0.54 17.71 8.39
CA THR A 304 0.45 16.56 9.31
C THR A 304 0.00 15.26 8.62
N GLN A 305 -0.67 15.36 7.48
CA GLN A 305 -1.19 14.22 6.72
C GLN A 305 -0.25 13.77 5.60
N LYS A 306 0.72 14.60 5.17
CA LYS A 306 1.60 14.30 4.03
C LYS A 306 2.68 13.29 4.38
N PHE A 307 2.99 12.41 3.44
CA PHE A 307 4.14 11.52 3.54
C PHE A 307 5.37 12.29 3.07
N THR A 308 5.95 13.07 4.00
CA THR A 308 7.14 13.89 3.73
C THR A 308 8.42 13.17 4.10
N LYS A 309 9.54 13.64 3.55
CA LYS A 309 10.89 13.18 3.90
C LYS A 309 11.15 13.29 5.40
N GLU A 310 10.71 14.36 6.04
CA GLU A 310 10.91 14.59 7.48
C GLU A 310 10.18 13.54 8.32
N LYS A 311 9.01 13.10 7.85
CA LYS A 311 8.13 12.17 8.59
C LYS A 311 8.59 10.72 8.42
N PHE A 312 8.91 10.33 7.19
CA PHE A 312 9.24 8.94 6.84
C PHE A 312 10.74 8.67 6.68
N GLY A 313 11.58 9.72 6.68
CA GLY A 313 13.01 9.61 6.40
C GLY A 313 13.32 9.31 4.92
N TRP A 314 12.32 9.40 4.04
CA TRP A 314 12.40 9.00 2.64
C TRP A 314 11.50 9.87 1.77
N GLU A 315 11.95 10.14 0.55
CA GLU A 315 11.17 10.75 -0.53
C GLU A 315 11.57 10.12 -1.85
N SER A 316 10.65 10.14 -2.82
CA SER A 316 10.94 9.67 -4.19
C SER A 316 12.15 10.42 -4.76
N PRO A 317 13.15 9.72 -5.31
CA PRO A 317 14.27 10.38 -6.00
C PRO A 317 13.85 11.01 -7.33
N GLU A 318 12.70 10.62 -7.88
CA GLU A 318 12.16 11.11 -9.15
C GLU A 318 10.78 11.76 -8.98
N GLU A 319 10.41 12.56 -9.99
CA GLU A 319 9.11 13.21 -10.04
C GLU A 319 7.99 12.15 -10.10
N LEU A 320 6.95 12.36 -9.29
CA LEU A 320 5.79 11.47 -9.23
C LEU A 320 5.10 11.40 -10.60
N MET A 321 4.73 10.19 -11.03
CA MET A 321 3.95 10.02 -12.25
C MET A 321 2.46 9.95 -11.92
N PHE A 322 1.65 10.70 -12.66
CA PHE A 322 0.20 10.74 -12.50
C PHE A 322 -0.48 10.02 -13.66
N SER A 323 -1.35 9.05 -13.37
CA SER A 323 -2.02 8.28 -14.44
C SER A 323 -3.25 8.97 -15.03
N SER A 324 -3.80 9.99 -14.36
CA SER A 324 -5.01 10.68 -14.82
C SER A 324 -5.16 12.10 -14.27
N LYS A 325 -6.11 12.89 -14.83
CA LYS A 325 -6.52 14.21 -14.28
C LYS A 325 -7.18 14.11 -12.92
N SER A 326 -7.84 12.99 -12.61
CA SER A 326 -8.29 12.70 -11.26
C SER A 326 -7.08 12.15 -10.51
N SER A 327 -6.52 12.98 -9.65
CA SER A 327 -5.20 12.88 -9.03
C SER A 327 -4.99 11.67 -8.08
N TYR A 328 -5.85 10.65 -8.17
CA TYR A 328 -5.89 9.52 -7.24
C TYR A 328 -4.77 8.49 -7.50
N ASN A 329 -4.34 8.32 -8.75
CA ASN A 329 -3.39 7.25 -9.06
C ASN A 329 -1.99 7.83 -9.28
N ARG A 330 -1.30 8.06 -8.16
CA ARG A 330 0.11 8.50 -8.12
C ARG A 330 1.04 7.31 -8.04
N TYR A 331 1.96 7.23 -8.99
CA TYR A 331 3.06 6.30 -8.97
C TYR A 331 4.27 6.97 -8.36
N THR A 332 4.79 6.31 -7.34
CA THR A 332 6.01 6.72 -6.67
C THR A 332 7.12 5.78 -7.09
N MET A 333 8.19 6.36 -7.63
CA MET A 333 9.39 5.63 -8.00
C MET A 333 10.25 5.43 -6.76
N GLY A 334 10.67 4.19 -6.53
CA GLY A 334 11.55 3.84 -5.45
C GLY A 334 13.03 4.13 -5.74
N ASP A 335 13.86 3.84 -4.75
CA ASP A 335 15.30 3.85 -4.87
C ASP A 335 15.80 2.72 -5.79
N TRP A 336 16.87 3.00 -6.53
CA TRP A 336 17.61 1.96 -7.25
C TRP A 336 18.40 1.09 -6.26
N LEU A 337 18.19 -0.22 -6.37
CA LEU A 337 18.79 -1.27 -5.57
C LEU A 337 19.63 -2.17 -6.48
N THR A 338 20.89 -2.38 -6.14
CA THR A 338 21.79 -3.28 -6.86
C THR A 338 22.09 -4.49 -6.00
N TRP A 339 21.60 -5.66 -6.41
CA TRP A 339 21.76 -6.91 -5.68
C TRP A 339 22.52 -7.96 -6.50
N GLY A 340 23.29 -8.79 -5.82
CA GLY A 340 23.87 -10.00 -6.38
C GLY A 340 22.81 -11.09 -6.60
N ALA A 341 23.11 -12.04 -7.48
CA ALA A 341 22.26 -13.21 -7.66
C ALA A 341 22.15 -14.00 -6.35
N ASN A 342 20.92 -14.31 -5.92
CA ASN A 342 20.62 -15.03 -4.69
C ASN A 342 21.11 -14.34 -3.40
N GLU A 343 21.32 -13.01 -3.44
CA GLU A 343 21.56 -12.20 -2.23
C GLU A 343 20.23 -11.93 -1.53
N PHE A 344 20.02 -12.55 -0.36
CA PHE A 344 18.75 -12.45 0.37
C PHE A 344 18.70 -11.22 1.29
N HIS A 345 17.74 -10.35 1.01
CA HIS A 345 17.40 -9.18 1.82
C HIS A 345 16.06 -9.36 2.52
N LYS A 346 15.91 -8.80 3.72
CA LYS A 346 14.60 -8.73 4.37
C LYS A 346 13.72 -7.75 3.60
N ILE A 347 12.49 -8.13 3.31
CA ILE A 347 11.47 -7.24 2.77
C ILE A 347 10.30 -7.16 3.75
N ASP A 348 9.86 -5.93 4.02
CA ASP A 348 8.61 -5.64 4.71
C ASP A 348 7.77 -4.72 3.82
N ILE A 349 6.54 -5.14 3.52
CA ILE A 349 5.58 -4.35 2.75
C ILE A 349 4.40 -4.06 3.67
N LEU A 350 4.07 -2.79 3.85
CA LEU A 350 2.84 -2.37 4.52
C LEU A 350 1.91 -1.77 3.48
N ILE A 351 0.71 -2.33 3.38
CA ILE A 351 -0.41 -1.68 2.70
C ILE A 351 -1.44 -1.29 3.73
N GLY A 352 -2.25 -0.29 3.42
CA GLY A 352 -3.35 0.05 4.30
C GLY A 352 -4.30 1.09 3.74
N ASP A 353 -5.52 0.98 4.22
CA ASP A 353 -6.67 1.80 3.86
C ASP A 353 -7.26 2.35 5.16
N ALA A 354 -7.48 3.65 5.18
CA ALA A 354 -7.92 4.36 6.35
C ALA A 354 -9.43 4.66 6.31
N ALA A 355 -10.17 3.84 5.54
CA ALA A 355 -11.56 3.40 5.75
C ALA A 355 -12.51 3.63 4.56
N VAL A 356 -11.99 3.80 3.35
CA VAL A 356 -12.81 4.10 2.15
C VAL A 356 -12.67 3.01 1.09
N GLY A 357 -11.65 2.18 1.19
CA GLY A 357 -11.26 1.23 0.16
C GLY A 357 -10.06 1.74 -0.62
N GLY A 358 -9.26 0.79 -1.08
CA GLY A 358 -7.92 1.07 -1.54
C GLY A 358 -7.45 0.21 -2.69
N ASP A 359 -6.63 0.78 -3.56
CA ASP A 359 -5.87 0.09 -4.57
C ASP A 359 -4.37 0.12 -4.24
N PHE A 360 -3.72 -1.04 -4.35
CA PHE A 360 -2.33 -1.25 -3.97
C PHE A 360 -1.61 -2.05 -5.04
N PHE A 361 -0.66 -1.41 -5.71
CA PHE A 361 0.13 -2.06 -6.75
C PHE A 361 1.62 -1.85 -6.52
N ILE A 362 2.38 -2.94 -6.67
CA ILE A 362 3.83 -2.92 -6.62
C ILE A 362 4.36 -3.46 -7.94
N PHE A 363 5.11 -2.64 -8.66
CA PHE A 363 5.79 -2.97 -9.90
C PHE A 363 7.31 -2.92 -9.74
N VAL A 364 8.01 -3.52 -10.68
CA VAL A 364 9.47 -3.63 -10.68
C VAL A 364 10.02 -3.09 -11.98
N GLU A 365 10.94 -2.15 -11.88
CA GLU A 365 11.68 -1.62 -13.03
C GLU A 365 13.13 -2.04 -12.93
N VAL A 366 13.67 -2.58 -14.03
CA VAL A 366 15.05 -3.03 -14.16
C VAL A 366 15.83 -1.96 -14.91
N GLN A 367 16.95 -1.51 -14.34
CA GLN A 367 17.76 -0.45 -14.90
C GLN A 367 18.26 -0.84 -16.29
N GLY A 368 18.07 0.06 -17.27
CA GLY A 368 18.50 -0.16 -18.65
C GLY A 368 17.56 -1.04 -19.50
N LYS A 369 16.54 -1.68 -18.92
CA LYS A 369 15.47 -2.32 -19.70
C LYS A 369 14.55 -1.24 -20.28
N ARG A 370 14.12 -1.43 -21.53
CA ARG A 370 13.08 -0.59 -22.15
C ARG A 370 11.72 -1.19 -21.87
N TYR A 371 10.77 -0.31 -21.54
CA TYR A 371 9.38 -0.63 -21.29
C TYR A 371 8.52 0.16 -22.25
N ASP A 372 7.43 -0.46 -22.72
CA ASP A 372 6.41 0.26 -23.47
C ASP A 372 5.75 1.29 -22.56
N GLU A 373 5.37 2.43 -23.12
CA GLU A 373 4.66 3.47 -22.38
C GLU A 373 3.14 3.34 -22.60
N ASN A 374 2.36 3.59 -21.56
CA ASN A 374 0.92 3.65 -21.70
C ASN A 374 0.51 4.97 -22.36
N GLU A 375 0.40 4.98 -23.70
CA GLU A 375 0.03 6.16 -24.49
C GLU A 375 -1.30 6.81 -24.05
N ALA A 376 -2.23 6.04 -23.45
CA ALA A 376 -3.46 6.59 -22.91
C ALA A 376 -3.21 7.59 -21.77
N THR A 377 -2.13 7.44 -21.00
CA THR A 377 -1.78 8.37 -19.91
C THR A 377 -1.31 9.73 -20.43
N LYS A 378 -0.58 9.76 -21.56
CA LYS A 378 -0.13 11.00 -22.21
C LYS A 378 -1.31 11.86 -22.70
N ALA A 379 -2.32 11.21 -23.27
CA ALA A 379 -3.48 11.91 -23.82
C ALA A 379 -4.32 12.65 -22.75
N HIS A 380 -4.28 12.18 -21.50
CA HIS A 380 -5.14 12.70 -20.44
C HIS A 380 -4.47 13.78 -19.58
N ASN A 381 -3.14 13.90 -19.55
CA ASN A 381 -2.46 14.92 -18.77
C ASN A 381 -1.34 15.62 -19.57
N PRO A 382 -1.56 16.85 -20.09
CA PRO A 382 -0.57 17.56 -20.89
C PRO A 382 0.69 17.97 -20.11
N HIS A 383 0.68 17.85 -18.77
CA HIS A 383 1.86 18.09 -17.94
C HIS A 383 2.76 16.85 -17.79
N VAL A 384 2.25 15.67 -18.15
CA VAL A 384 3.01 14.41 -18.10
C VAL A 384 3.85 14.29 -19.37
N LYS A 385 5.15 14.63 -19.26
CA LYS A 385 6.08 14.66 -20.39
C LYS A 385 6.47 13.28 -20.93
N LYS A 386 6.28 12.22 -20.13
CA LYS A 386 6.57 10.82 -20.47
C LYS A 386 5.40 9.95 -20.03
N GLY A 387 4.99 8.99 -20.85
CA GLY A 387 3.91 8.08 -20.46
C GLY A 387 4.35 7.24 -19.27
N ILE A 388 3.38 6.74 -18.49
CA ILE A 388 3.69 5.79 -17.42
C ILE A 388 4.22 4.51 -18.07
N PRO A 389 5.41 4.02 -17.68
CA PRO A 389 5.94 2.77 -18.21
C PRO A 389 5.03 1.60 -17.80
N ILE A 390 4.82 0.68 -18.73
CA ILE A 390 4.11 -0.59 -18.52
C ILE A 390 5.11 -1.55 -17.87
N LEU A 391 5.17 -1.49 -16.54
CA LEU A 391 6.12 -2.26 -15.75
C LEU A 391 5.55 -3.63 -15.37
N PRO A 392 6.40 -4.66 -15.18
CA PRO A 392 5.96 -5.91 -14.60
C PRO A 392 5.68 -5.78 -13.10
N PRO A 393 4.69 -6.52 -12.58
CA PRO A 393 4.40 -6.50 -11.15
C PRO A 393 5.49 -7.22 -10.36
N PHE A 394 5.63 -6.85 -9.09
CA PHE A 394 6.44 -7.61 -8.15
C PHE A 394 5.83 -9.01 -7.96
N LYS A 395 6.62 -10.04 -8.23
CA LYS A 395 6.24 -11.45 -8.06
C LYS A 395 7.36 -12.23 -7.39
N THR A 396 6.98 -13.20 -6.58
CA THR A 396 7.89 -14.18 -5.97
C THR A 396 7.72 -15.59 -6.54
N ASP A 397 6.80 -15.75 -7.50
CA ASP A 397 6.57 -17.00 -8.22
C ASP A 397 6.07 -16.74 -9.65
N ARG A 398 6.17 -17.74 -10.52
CA ARG A 398 5.66 -17.72 -11.90
C ARG A 398 4.16 -18.03 -11.93
N VAL A 399 3.39 -17.28 -11.16
CA VAL A 399 1.92 -17.39 -11.15
C VAL A 399 1.30 -16.49 -12.21
N LYS A 400 0.24 -17.01 -12.86
CA LYS A 400 -0.63 -16.20 -13.71
C LYS A 400 -1.43 -15.25 -12.80
N ILE A 401 -1.44 -13.97 -13.14
CA ILE A 401 -2.28 -13.00 -12.41
C ILE A 401 -3.75 -13.31 -12.76
N PRO A 402 -4.64 -13.45 -11.76
CA PRO A 402 -6.07 -13.65 -11.99
C PRO A 402 -6.69 -12.64 -12.95
N GLU A 403 -7.59 -13.11 -13.81
CA GLU A 403 -8.23 -12.28 -14.83
C GLU A 403 -9.04 -11.12 -14.21
N GLU A 404 -9.65 -11.35 -13.05
CA GLU A 404 -10.38 -10.34 -12.27
C GLU A 404 -9.51 -9.13 -11.89
N ILE A 405 -8.22 -9.33 -11.63
CA ILE A 405 -7.28 -8.24 -11.33
C ILE A 405 -6.99 -7.50 -12.64
N THR A 406 -6.70 -8.21 -13.73
CA THR A 406 -6.41 -7.59 -15.04
C THR A 406 -7.60 -6.86 -15.65
N ALA A 407 -8.83 -7.31 -15.36
CA ALA A 407 -10.07 -6.75 -15.91
C ALA A 407 -10.61 -5.58 -15.07
N SER A 408 -10.09 -5.35 -13.86
CA SER A 408 -10.52 -4.23 -13.03
C SER A 408 -10.15 -2.89 -13.68
N PHE A 409 -11.12 -1.97 -13.72
CA PHE A 409 -10.99 -0.65 -14.33
C PHE A 409 -9.83 0.18 -13.75
N ASN A 410 -9.52 0.00 -12.46
CA ASN A 410 -8.46 0.74 -11.79
C ASN A 410 -7.10 0.04 -11.90
N THR A 411 -7.04 -1.20 -12.38
CA THR A 411 -5.76 -1.90 -12.54
C THR A 411 -4.99 -1.30 -13.71
N PRO A 412 -3.78 -0.81 -13.47
CA PRO A 412 -2.95 -0.28 -14.54
C PRO A 412 -2.53 -1.37 -15.52
N LYS A 413 -2.29 -0.99 -16.79
CA LYS A 413 -1.65 -1.89 -17.74
C LYS A 413 -0.26 -2.29 -17.23
N PHE A 414 0.07 -3.58 -17.27
CA PHE A 414 1.36 -4.10 -16.84
C PHE A 414 1.90 -5.17 -17.79
N GLU A 415 3.22 -5.36 -17.80
CA GLU A 415 3.89 -6.43 -18.54
C GLU A 415 3.84 -7.71 -17.70
N GLU A 416 3.19 -8.78 -18.15
CA GLU A 416 3.13 -10.01 -17.33
C GLU A 416 4.50 -10.63 -17.05
N ARG A 417 5.46 -10.39 -17.96
CA ARG A 417 6.83 -10.91 -17.92
C ARG A 417 7.74 -9.93 -17.19
N GLY A 418 8.35 -10.40 -16.11
CA GLY A 418 9.34 -9.63 -15.37
C GLY A 418 10.18 -10.51 -14.46
N PRO A 419 11.03 -9.88 -13.64
CA PRO A 419 11.79 -10.56 -12.61
C PRO A 419 10.85 -11.32 -11.65
N VAL A 420 11.27 -12.53 -11.26
CA VAL A 420 10.59 -13.33 -10.25
C VAL A 420 11.58 -13.51 -9.10
N PHE A 421 11.27 -12.91 -7.96
CA PHE A 421 12.12 -12.92 -6.78
C PHE A 421 12.04 -14.29 -6.10
N VAL A 422 13.16 -14.78 -5.58
CA VAL A 422 13.20 -16.01 -4.79
C VAL A 422 12.90 -15.66 -3.34
N VAL A 423 11.98 -16.38 -2.69
CA VAL A 423 11.72 -16.23 -1.25
C VAL A 423 12.54 -17.28 -0.49
N GLN A 424 13.14 -16.86 0.62
CA GLN A 424 13.74 -17.81 1.56
C GLN A 424 12.63 -18.44 2.40
N PRO A 425 12.50 -19.78 2.41
CA PRO A 425 11.47 -20.48 3.18
C PRO A 425 11.66 -20.30 4.69
#